data_AF-A0A9N9AW01-F1
#
_entry.id   AF-A0A9N9AW01-F1
#
_cell.length_a   1.000
_cell.length_b   1.000
_cell.length_c   1.000
_cell.angle_alpha   90.00
_cell.angle_beta   90.00
_cell.angle_gamma   90.00
#
_symmetry.space_group_name_H-M   'P 1'
#
loop_
_entity.id
_entity.type
_entity.pdbx_description
1 polymer ?
#
loop_
_entity_poly.entity_id
_entity_poly.type
_entity_poly.pdbx_seq_one_letter_code
_entity_poly.pdbx_strand_id
1 'polypeptide(L)' 'IENTLSEPNVALKLKTNDKESIDNALAEALEFLDLANEASVGKDDINAARKKLQRTVTRAFASLNR' A
#
# COMPACT_ATOMS: atom_id res chain seq x y z
N ILE A 1 7.29 -0.88 -3.11
CA ILE A 1 5.94 -0.49 -3.60
C ILE A 1 6.04 0.81 -4.37
N GLU A 2 6.50 1.90 -3.73
CA GLU A 2 6.73 3.19 -4.41
C GLU A 2 7.58 3.08 -5.67
N ASN A 3 8.70 2.35 -5.59
CA ASN A 3 9.60 2.19 -6.72
C ASN A 3 8.95 1.45 -7.91
N THR A 4 8.03 0.52 -7.62
CA THR A 4 7.29 -0.27 -8.62
C THR A 4 6.10 0.49 -9.19
N LEU A 5 5.46 1.36 -8.40
CA LEU A 5 4.40 2.27 -8.87
C LEU A 5 4.95 3.41 -9.73
N SER A 6 6.20 3.79 -9.48
CA SER A 6 6.93 4.79 -10.26
C SER A 6 7.41 4.27 -11.62
N GLU A 7 7.32 2.94 -11.86
CA GLU A 7 7.64 2.38 -13.16
C GLU A 7 6.58 2.78 -14.20
N PRO A 8 6.96 3.42 -15.32
CA PRO A 8 6.02 3.91 -16.33
C PRO A 8 5.06 2.82 -16.83
N ASN A 9 5.56 1.60 -17.00
CA ASN A 9 4.77 0.47 -17.49
C ASN A 9 3.70 -0.02 -16.50
N VAL A 10 3.93 0.17 -15.20
CA VAL A 10 2.97 -0.22 -14.15
C VAL A 10 1.95 0.90 -13.96
N ALA A 11 2.41 2.16 -13.93
CA ALA A 11 1.54 3.34 -13.85
C ALA A 11 0.58 3.46 -15.04
N LEU A 12 0.99 3.05 -16.24
CA LEU A 12 0.15 3.05 -17.45
C LEU A 12 -0.87 1.91 -17.50
N LYS A 13 -0.63 0.80 -16.78
CA LYS A 13 -1.51 -0.37 -16.79
C LYS A 13 -2.45 -0.41 -15.59
N LEU A 14 -2.09 0.21 -14.46
CA LEU A 14 -2.98 0.32 -13.31
C LEU A 14 -4.16 1.23 -13.62
N LYS A 15 -5.35 0.79 -13.23
CA LYS A 15 -6.53 1.65 -13.26
C LYS A 15 -6.31 2.81 -12.28
N THR A 16 -6.78 4.00 -12.63
CA THR A 16 -6.68 5.20 -11.78
C THR A 16 -7.17 4.93 -10.36
N ASN A 17 -8.32 4.27 -10.21
CA ASN A 17 -8.88 3.92 -8.90
C ASN A 17 -8.02 2.92 -8.12
N ASP A 18 -7.36 1.98 -8.81
CA ASP A 18 -6.48 0.99 -8.17
C ASP A 18 -5.19 1.69 -7.69
N LYS A 19 -4.66 2.64 -8.47
CA LYS A 19 -3.52 3.47 -8.10
C LYS A 19 -3.83 4.33 -6.88
N GLU A 20 -4.94 5.08 -6.90
CA GLU A 20 -5.39 5.88 -5.75
C GLU A 20 -5.60 5.02 -4.50
N SER A 21 -6.13 3.81 -4.66
CA SER A 21 -6.32 2.88 -3.53
C SER A 21 -4.98 2.45 -2.92
N ILE A 22 -3.94 2.22 -3.73
CA ILE A 22 -2.61 1.89 -3.20
C ILE A 22 -1.97 3.11 -2.54
N ASP A 23 -2.04 4.29 -3.17
CA ASP A 23 -1.44 5.52 -2.64
C ASP A 23 -2.06 5.88 -1.27
N ASN A 24 -3.39 5.77 -1.15
CA ASN A 24 -4.09 5.98 0.13
C ASN A 24 -3.69 4.93 1.19
N ALA A 25 -3.62 3.65 0.83
CA ALA A 25 -3.22 2.59 1.76
C ALA A 25 -1.75 2.71 2.19
N LEU A 26 -0.90 3.25 1.32
CA LEU A 26 0.50 3.53 1.62
C LEU A 26 0.63 4.72 2.56
N ALA A 27 -0.07 5.83 2.29
CA ALA A 27 -0.10 6.99 3.16
C ALA A 27 -0.57 6.63 4.58
N GLU A 28 -1.64 5.83 4.69
CA GLU A 28 -2.15 5.35 5.97
C GLU A 28 -1.14 4.46 6.71
N ALA A 29 -0.40 3.62 5.98
CA ALA A 29 0.64 2.78 6.58
C ALA A 29 1.86 3.59 7.06
N LEU A 30 2.22 4.67 6.35
CA LEU A 30 3.29 5.58 6.75
C LEU A 30 2.90 6.39 7.97
N GLU A 31 1.71 6.97 7.98
CA GLU A 31 1.17 7.69 9.14
C GLU A 31 1.08 6.78 10.37
N PHE A 32 0.64 5.53 10.18
CA PHE A 32 0.65 4.55 11.25
C PHE A 32 2.06 4.25 11.77
N LEU A 33 3.08 4.18 10.90
CA LEU A 33 4.47 3.97 11.33
C LEU A 33 5.04 5.17 12.08
N ASP A 34 4.68 6.39 11.67
CA ASP A 34 5.09 7.61 12.37
C ASP A 34 4.49 7.64 13.78
N LEU A 35 3.20 7.34 13.91
CA LEU A 35 2.54 7.19 15.22
C LEU A 35 3.11 6.02 16.03
N ALA A 36 3.48 4.92 15.38
CA ALA A 36 4.09 3.76 16.03
C ALA A 36 5.52 4.00 16.50
N ASN A 37 6.22 4.99 15.96
CA ASN A 37 7.51 5.44 16.50
C ASN A 37 7.35 6.30 17.75
N GLU A 38 6.23 7.01 17.90
CA GLU A 38 5.94 7.86 19.06
C GLU A 38 5.20 7.13 20.19
N ALA A 39 4.42 6.11 19.87
CA ALA A 39 3.66 5.30 20.82
C ALA A 39 4.18 3.85 20.89
N SER A 40 4.04 3.19 22.04
CA SER A 40 4.33 1.74 22.16
C SER A 40 3.26 0.92 21.41
N VAL A 41 3.38 0.84 20.09
CA VAL A 41 2.49 0.08 19.22
C VAL A 41 2.91 -1.39 19.19
N GLY A 42 1.92 -2.28 19.32
CA GLY A 42 2.15 -3.71 19.35
C GLY A 42 2.60 -4.25 18.00
N LYS A 43 3.41 -5.32 18.02
CA LYS A 43 3.81 -6.06 16.81
C LYS A 43 2.60 -6.54 15.99
N ASP A 44 1.49 -6.81 16.65
CA ASP A 44 0.25 -7.26 16.00
C ASP A 44 -0.41 -6.15 15.18
N ASP A 45 -0.37 -4.91 15.65
CA ASP A 45 -0.93 -3.74 14.95
C ASP A 45 -0.08 -3.42 13.70
N ILE A 46 1.24 -3.49 13.82
CA ILE A 46 2.16 -3.35 12.68
C ILE A 46 1.90 -4.44 11.64
N ASN A 47 1.68 -5.68 12.08
CA ASN A 47 1.34 -6.78 11.19
C ASN A 47 -0.03 -6.59 10.52
N ALA A 48 -1.00 -6.01 11.22
CA ALA A 48 -2.32 -5.70 10.66
C ALA A 48 -2.22 -4.63 9.58
N ALA A 49 -1.51 -3.52 9.83
CA ALA A 49 -1.26 -2.47 8.86
C ALA A 49 -0.53 -3.00 7.62
N ARG A 50 0.53 -3.80 7.82
CA ARG A 50 1.26 -4.46 6.73
C ARG A 50 0.36 -5.38 5.89
N LYS A 51 -0.49 -6.20 6.53
CA LYS A 51 -1.43 -7.09 5.82
C LYS A 51 -2.47 -6.29 5.02
N LYS A 52 -2.94 -5.17 5.55
CA LYS A 52 -3.87 -4.27 4.85
C LYS A 52 -3.24 -3.75 3.55
N LEU A 53 -2.04 -3.18 3.63
CA LEU A 53 -1.29 -2.69 2.47
C LEU A 53 -1.05 -3.79 1.45
N GLN A 54 -0.60 -4.97 1.91
CA GLN A 54 -0.35 -6.11 1.02
C GLN A 54 -1.61 -6.54 0.27
N ARG A 55 -2.77 -6.64 0.93
CA ARG A 55 -4.04 -7.00 0.27
C ARG A 55 -4.44 -5.99 -0.81
N THR A 56 -4.30 -4.70 -0.51
CA THR A 56 -4.63 -3.62 -1.46
C THR A 56 -3.75 -3.70 -2.71
N VAL A 57 -2.44 -3.83 -2.52
CA VAL A 57 -1.48 -4.00 -3.62
C VAL A 57 -1.76 -5.27 -4.41
N THR A 58 -1.93 -6.43 -3.76
CA THR A 58 -2.21 -7.68 -4.48
C THR A 58 -3.49 -7.60 -5.31
N ARG A 59 -4.55 -6.97 -4.82
CA ARG A 59 -5.80 -6.79 -5.57
C ARG A 59 -5.60 -5.90 -6.81
N ALA A 60 -4.91 -4.78 -6.63
CA ALA A 60 -4.63 -3.83 -7.69
C ALA A 60 -3.68 -4.40 -8.75
N PHE A 61 -2.72 -5.25 -8.38
CA PHE A 61 -1.87 -5.93 -9.36
C PHE A 61 -2.54 -7.16 -10.00
N ALA A 62 -3.47 -7.82 -9.31
CA ALA A 62 -4.27 -8.89 -9.92
C ALA A 62 -5.18 -8.37 -11.04
N SER A 63 -5.57 -7.09 -11.01
CA SER A 63 -6.34 -6.47 -12.10
C SER A 63 -5.49 -6.21 -13.36
N LEU A 64 -4.16 -6.28 -13.27
CA LEU A 64 -3.22 -6.11 -14.39
C LEU A 64 -2.97 -7.40 -15.19
N ASN A 65 -3.17 -8.57 -14.57
CA ASN A 65 -2.94 -9.89 -15.17
C ASN A 65 -4.22 -10.49 -15.81
N ARG A 66 -5.29 -9.70 -15.94
CA ARG A 66 -6.55 -10.06 -16.61
C ARG A 66 -6.68 -9.28 -17.90
#